data_AF-D5RTM3-F1
#
_entry.id   AF-D5RTM3-F1
#
_cell.length_a   1.000
_cell.length_b   1.000
_cell.length_c   1.000
_cell.angle_alpha   90.00
_cell.angle_beta   90.00
_cell.angle_gamma   90.00
#
_symmetry.space_group_name_H-M   'P 1'
#
loop_
_entity.id
_entity.type
_entity.pdbx_description
1 polymer ?
#
loop_
_entity_poly.entity_id
_entity_poly.type
_entity_poly.pdbx_seq_one_letter_code
_entity_poly.pdbx_strand_id
1 'polypeptide(L)' 'MLLPAAALPALRSDLRLHPGPRRADGAPGWTLEDPGRFRFFRLGWLEVECLAEW' A
#
# COMPACT_ATOMS: atom_id res chain seq x y z
N MET A 1 -4.27 -31.17 -2.75
CA MET A 1 -2.97 -30.60 -2.36
C MET A 1 -2.99 -29.13 -2.72
N LEU A 2 -2.89 -28.22 -1.74
CA LEU A 2 -2.73 -26.79 -1.99
C LEU A 2 -1.28 -26.56 -2.41
N LEU A 3 -1.05 -25.93 -3.56
CA LEU A 3 0.30 -25.50 -3.97
C LEU A 3 0.79 -24.45 -2.96
N PRO A 4 2.09 -24.45 -2.61
CA PRO A 4 2.63 -23.39 -1.77
C PRO A 4 2.41 -22.05 -2.44
N ALA A 5 1.96 -21.05 -1.67
CA ALA A 5 1.87 -19.68 -2.16
C ALA A 5 3.26 -19.27 -2.66
N ALA A 6 3.34 -18.86 -3.92
CA ALA A 6 4.58 -18.31 -4.46
C ALA A 6 4.99 -17.11 -3.61
N ALA A 7 6.27 -17.03 -3.25
CA ALA A 7 6.81 -15.92 -2.47
C ALA A 7 6.58 -14.60 -3.23
N LEU A 8 6.10 -13.58 -2.52
CA LEU A 8 5.94 -12.25 -3.09
C LEU A 8 7.31 -11.63 -3.39
N PRO A 9 7.46 -10.87 -4.50
CA PRO A 9 8.68 -10.11 -4.74
C PRO A 9 8.85 -9.02 -3.67
N ALA A 10 10.09 -8.64 -3.37
CA ALA A 10 10.38 -7.59 -2.40
C ALA A 10 9.66 -6.27 -2.73
N LEU A 11 9.23 -5.55 -1.68
CA LEU A 11 8.63 -4.24 -1.85
C LEU A 11 9.66 -3.29 -2.46
N ARG A 12 9.22 -2.49 -3.42
CA ARG A 12 10.05 -1.42 -3.97
C ARG A 12 10.35 -0.36 -2.91
N SER A 13 11.64 -0.07 -2.71
CA SER A 13 12.12 0.87 -1.68
C SER A 13 11.88 2.34 -2.02
N ASP A 14 11.55 2.67 -3.28
CA ASP A 14 11.28 4.03 -3.73
C ASP A 14 9.81 4.44 -3.59
N LEU A 15 8.95 3.52 -3.16
CA LEU A 15 7.56 3.83 -2.81
C LEU A 15 7.52 4.73 -1.58
N ARG A 16 6.64 5.73 -1.60
CA ARG A 16 6.50 6.68 -0.49
C ARG A 16 5.06 6.70 0.01
N LEU A 17 4.89 6.57 1.32
CA LEU A 17 3.58 6.64 1.97
C LEU A 17 3.41 8.02 2.64
N HIS A 18 2.34 8.71 2.27
CA HIS A 18 2.01 10.04 2.76
C HIS A 18 0.68 10.02 3.52
N PRO A 19 0.48 10.90 4.52
CA PRO A 19 -0.86 11.17 5.04
C PRO A 19 -1.79 11.59 3.89
N GLY A 20 -2.93 10.92 3.80
CA GLY A 20 -3.95 11.17 2.79
C GLY A 20 -5.20 11.82 3.40
N PRO A 21 -6.16 12.24 2.56
CA PRO A 21 -7.44 12.72 3.05
C PRO A 21 -8.18 11.59 3.78
N ARG A 22 -8.96 11.95 4.79
CA ARG A 22 -9.84 11.00 5.48
C ARG A 22 -10.80 10.34 4.51
N ARG A 23 -11.14 9.08 4.79
CA ARG A 23 -12.16 8.33 4.07
C ARG A 23 -13.55 8.87 4.39
N ALA A 24 -14.56 8.43 3.63
CA ALA A 24 -15.95 8.87 3.78
C ALA A 24 -16.53 8.57 5.18
N ASP A 25 -16.02 7.54 5.85
CA ASP A 25 -16.35 7.15 7.22
C ASP A 25 -15.58 7.95 8.30
N GLY A 26 -14.72 8.90 7.89
CA GLY A 26 -13.89 9.70 8.78
C GLY A 26 -12.58 9.03 9.22
N ALA A 27 -12.36 7.76 8.86
CA ALA A 27 -11.12 7.06 9.16
C ALA A 27 -9.91 7.74 8.48
N PRO A 28 -8.70 7.63 9.05
CA PRO A 28 -7.48 8.08 8.37
C PRO A 28 -7.33 7.43 7.00
N GLY A 29 -6.76 8.16 6.06
CA GLY A 29 -6.39 7.66 4.75
C GLY A 29 -4.91 7.94 4.48
N TRP A 30 -4.35 7.20 3.52
CA TRP A 30 -2.97 7.37 3.09
C TRP A 30 -2.90 7.48 1.57
N THR A 31 -1.88 8.16 1.07
CA THR A 31 -1.56 8.22 -0.35
C THR A 31 -0.23 7.51 -0.58
N LEU A 32 -0.23 6.47 -1.40
CA LEU A 32 0.98 5.83 -1.89
C LEU A 32 1.41 6.50 -3.19
N GLU A 33 2.61 7.07 -3.21
CA GLU A 33 3.29 7.55 -4.40
C GLU A 33 4.16 6.43 -4.98
N ASP A 34 4.00 6.14 -6.27
CA ASP A 34 4.91 5.32 -7.07
C ASP A 34 5.66 6.24 -8.05
N PRO A 35 6.87 6.73 -7.69
CA PRO A 35 7.62 7.66 -8.54
C PRO A 35 8.00 7.02 -9.88
N GLY A 36 8.45 5.77 -9.86
CA GLY A 36 8.85 5.03 -11.06
C GLY A 36 7.73 4.81 -12.09
N ARG A 37 6.46 4.86 -11.66
CA ARG A 37 5.29 4.77 -12.55
C ARG A 37 4.50 6.06 -12.68
N PHE A 38 4.90 7.12 -11.99
CA PHE A 38 4.20 8.41 -11.93
C PHE A 38 2.71 8.25 -11.58
N ARG A 39 2.43 7.44 -10.54
CA ARG A 39 1.06 7.12 -10.10
C ARG A 39 0.88 7.34 -8.61
N PHE A 40 -0.36 7.60 -8.24
CA PHE A 40 -0.79 7.76 -6.87
C PHE A 40 -1.99 6.86 -6.58
N PHE A 41 -2.00 6.26 -5.39
CA PHE A 41 -3.08 5.39 -4.92
C PHE A 41 -3.57 5.86 -3.56
N ARG A 42 -4.88 5.81 -3.33
CA ARG A 42 -5.47 6.07 -2.01
C ARG A 42 -5.64 4.74 -1.29
N LEU A 43 -5.10 4.67 -0.08
CA LEU A 43 -5.11 3.47 0.76
C LEU A 43 -5.93 3.71 2.02
N GLY A 44 -6.58 2.65 2.49
CA GLY A 44 -7.10 2.56 3.85
C GLY A 44 -6.12 1.82 4.77
N TRP A 45 -6.60 1.53 5.97
CA TRP A 45 -5.82 0.86 7.01
C TRP A 45 -5.29 -0.51 6.55
N LEU A 46 -6.17 -1.37 6.03
CA LEU A 46 -5.81 -2.74 5.68
C LEU A 46 -4.70 -2.78 4.62
N GLU A 47 -4.77 -1.93 3.60
CA GLU A 47 -3.74 -1.89 2.58
C GLU A 47 -2.39 -1.41 3.13
N VAL A 48 -2.40 -0.48 4.09
CA VAL A 48 -1.17 -0.03 4.76
C VAL A 48 -0.57 -1.12 5.64
N GLU A 49 -1.40 -1.88 6.37
CA GLU A 49 -0.92 -3.02 7.15
C GLU A 49 -0.28 -4.09 6.26
N CYS A 50 -0.89 -4.39 5.11
CA CYS A 50 -0.28 -5.29 4.12
C CYS A 50 1.07 -4.77 3.60
N LEU A 51 1.27 -3.45 3.50
CA LEU A 51 2.56 -2.88 3.11
C LEU A 51 3.59 -2.92 4.25
N ALA A 52 3.14 -2.83 5.51
CA ALA A 52 4.00 -2.93 6.68
C ALA A 52 4.54 -4.36 6.88
N GLU A 53 3.71 -5.36 6.54
CA GLU A 53 4.03 -6.80 6.63
C GLU A 53 4.47 -7.41 5.28
N TRP A 54 4.78 -6.57 4.29
CA TRP A 54 5.21 -7.01 2.97
C TRP A 54 6.59 -7.69 3.00
#